data_AF-A0A1B1PT96-F1
#
_entry.id   AF-A0A1B1PT96-F1
#
_cell.length_a   1.000
_cell.length_b   1.000
_cell.length_c   1.000
_cell.angle_alpha   90.00
_cell.angle_beta   90.00
_cell.angle_gamma   90.00
#
_symmetry.space_group_name_H-M   'P 1'
#
loop_
_entity.id
_entity.type
_entity.pdbx_description
1 polymer ?
#
loop_
_entity_poly.entity_id
_entity_poly.type
_entity_poly.pdbx_seq_one_letter_code
_entity_poly.pdbx_strand_id
1 'polypeptide(L)'
;MNSIIRTHIADVPHGQILDAALVRFGAYLDAEAESLEKLLALAGHVDVEKNLADLLDLHLEPGATLQDVRALLENALKTLETLAVRTRAIPTDFAPEAVVPPDFDAWVRWSGARLADICATLRHAVAA
;
A
#
# COMPACT_ATOMS: atom_id res chain seq x y z
N MET A 1 -37.06 -20.13 -4.56
CA MET A 1 -35.89 -20.49 -3.74
C MET A 1 -34.78 -19.49 -4.02
N ASN A 2 -34.56 -18.53 -3.13
CA ASN A 2 -33.39 -17.64 -3.15
C ASN A 2 -32.94 -17.51 -1.69
N SER A 3 -31.98 -18.33 -1.28
CA SER A 3 -31.32 -18.20 0.02
C SER A 3 -30.06 -17.37 -0.19
N ILE A 4 -30.13 -16.07 0.12
CA ILE A 4 -28.93 -15.25 0.30
C ILE A 4 -28.44 -15.62 1.69
N ILE A 5 -27.37 -16.41 1.78
CA ILE A 5 -26.66 -16.62 3.05
C ILE A 5 -26.21 -15.23 3.50
N ARG A 6 -26.94 -14.65 4.45
CA ARG A 6 -26.45 -13.54 5.26
C ARG A 6 -25.39 -14.15 6.17
N THR A 7 -24.17 -14.22 5.69
CA THR A 7 -23.01 -14.39 6.56
C THR A 7 -23.03 -13.19 7.49
N HIS A 8 -23.56 -13.38 8.70
CA HIS A 8 -23.29 -12.50 9.82
C HIS A 8 -21.76 -12.56 9.99
N ILE A 9 -21.05 -11.63 9.36
CA ILE A 9 -19.67 -11.35 9.73
C ILE A 9 -19.81 -10.82 11.14
N ALA A 10 -19.34 -11.60 12.12
CA ALA A 10 -19.31 -11.18 13.50
C ALA A 10 -18.67 -9.79 13.56
N ASP A 11 -19.23 -8.91 14.38
CA ASP A 11 -18.73 -7.56 14.55
C ASP A 11 -17.30 -7.65 15.10
N VAL A 12 -16.30 -7.52 14.21
CA VAL A 12 -14.90 -7.64 14.60
C VAL A 12 -14.58 -6.38 15.40
N PRO A 13 -14.09 -6.51 16.66
CA PRO A 13 -13.73 -5.35 17.46
C PRO A 13 -12.76 -4.47 16.68
N HIS A 14 -12.99 -3.15 16.64
CA HIS A 14 -12.22 -2.24 15.78
C HIS A 14 -10.70 -2.31 16.03
N GLY A 15 -10.29 -2.59 17.27
CA GLY A 15 -8.87 -2.85 17.59
C GLY A 15 -8.27 -4.01 16.79
N GLN A 16 -9.00 -5.10 16.61
CA GLN A 16 -8.54 -6.25 15.82
C GLN A 16 -8.43 -5.92 14.32
N ILE A 17 -9.28 -5.02 13.80
CA ILE A 17 -9.22 -4.58 12.40
C ILE A 17 -7.96 -3.72 12.17
N LEU A 18 -7.67 -2.78 13.08
CA LEU A 18 -6.47 -1.95 13.01
C LEU A 18 -5.20 -2.77 13.16
N ASP A 19 -5.16 -3.72 14.09
CA ASP A 19 -4.01 -4.61 14.28
C ASP A 19 -3.77 -5.48 13.05
N ALA A 20 -4.83 -6.06 12.46
CA ALA A 20 -4.71 -6.86 11.25
C ALA A 20 -4.23 -6.02 10.05
N ALA A 21 -4.70 -4.79 9.92
CA ALA A 21 -4.26 -3.87 8.88
C ALA A 21 -2.80 -3.47 9.06
N LEU A 22 -2.36 -3.21 10.29
CA LEU A 22 -0.97 -2.91 10.63
C LEU A 22 -0.04 -4.07 10.27
N VAL A 23 -0.40 -5.31 10.64
CA VAL A 23 0.37 -6.51 10.27
C VAL A 23 0.46 -6.67 8.76
N ARG A 24 -0.66 -6.51 8.04
CA ARG A 24 -0.67 -6.63 6.57
C ARG A 24 0.15 -5.52 5.90
N PHE A 25 0.13 -4.31 6.46
CA PHE A 25 0.92 -3.20 5.99
C PHE A 25 2.42 -3.42 6.18
N GLY A 26 2.85 -3.89 7.36
CA GLY A 26 4.25 -4.28 7.59
C GLY A 26 4.71 -5.36 6.61
N ALA A 27 3.93 -6.42 6.46
CA ALA A 27 4.24 -7.50 5.51
C ALA A 27 4.27 -7.03 4.04
N TYR A 28 3.48 -6.01 3.69
CA TYR A 28 3.53 -5.39 2.37
C TYR A 28 4.85 -4.62 2.18
N LEU A 29 5.26 -3.80 3.15
CA LEU A 29 6.51 -3.03 3.06
C LEU A 29 7.72 -3.95 2.94
N ASP A 30 7.80 -4.98 3.79
CA ASP A 30 8.90 -5.94 3.79
C ASP A 30 9.05 -6.67 2.45
N ALA A 31 7.94 -6.94 1.76
CA ALA A 31 7.93 -7.68 0.52
C ALA A 31 8.07 -6.80 -0.74
N GLU A 32 7.54 -5.58 -0.72
CA GLU A 32 7.30 -4.80 -1.94
C GLU A 32 8.04 -3.45 -1.99
N ALA A 33 8.57 -2.93 -0.88
CA ALA A 33 9.15 -1.57 -0.84
C ALA A 33 10.33 -1.41 -1.81
N GLU A 34 11.32 -2.31 -1.76
CA GLU A 34 12.50 -2.27 -2.65
C GLU A 34 12.11 -2.46 -4.12
N SER A 35 11.12 -3.32 -4.39
CA SER A 35 10.60 -3.57 -5.74
C SER A 35 9.91 -2.32 -6.28
N LEU A 36 9.07 -1.68 -5.48
CA LEU A 36 8.35 -0.47 -5.86
C LEU A 36 9.30 0.72 -6.06
N GLU A 37 10.31 0.86 -5.21
CA GLU A 37 11.37 1.87 -5.35
C GLU A 37 12.07 1.74 -6.71
N LYS A 38 12.56 0.55 -7.03
CA LYS A 38 13.25 0.27 -8.30
C LYS A 38 12.36 0.55 -9.50
N LEU A 39 11.09 0.13 -9.44
CA LEU A 39 10.14 0.36 -10.52
C LEU A 39 9.91 1.85 -10.77
N LEU A 40 9.70 2.62 -9.71
CA LEU A 40 9.45 4.06 -9.82
C LEU A 40 10.71 4.82 -10.26
N ALA A 41 11.90 4.42 -9.79
CA ALA A 41 13.16 4.98 -10.26
C ALA A 41 13.38 4.73 -11.76
N LEU A 42 13.11 3.51 -12.24
CA LEU A 42 13.16 3.18 -13.67
C LEU A 42 12.15 3.99 -14.50
N ALA A 43 11.00 4.32 -13.91
CA ALA A 43 9.98 5.19 -14.51
C ALA A 43 10.32 6.69 -14.44
N GLY A 44 11.46 7.08 -13.88
CA GLY A 44 11.88 8.48 -13.75
C GLY A 44 11.24 9.22 -12.56
N HIS A 45 10.55 8.53 -11.66
CA HIS A 45 9.95 9.09 -10.45
C HIS A 45 10.93 9.09 -9.27
N VAL A 46 12.09 9.73 -9.42
CA VAL A 46 13.11 9.79 -8.36
C VAL A 46 12.68 10.59 -7.12
N ASP A 47 11.62 11.40 -7.23
CA ASP A 47 11.05 12.17 -6.11
C ASP A 47 10.33 11.30 -5.06
N VAL A 48 10.08 10.02 -5.37
CA VAL A 48 9.31 9.12 -4.50
C VAL A 48 10.16 8.35 -3.49
N GLU A 49 11.48 8.38 -3.59
CA GLU A 49 12.39 7.76 -2.61
C GLU A 49 12.09 8.27 -1.20
N LYS A 50 11.85 9.58 -1.07
CA LYS A 50 11.45 10.20 0.20
C LYS A 50 10.14 9.62 0.73
N ASN A 51 9.14 9.43 -0.13
CA ASN A 51 7.84 8.89 0.28
C ASN A 51 7.97 7.45 0.79
N LEU A 52 8.85 6.64 0.17
CA LEU A 52 9.11 5.27 0.61
C LEU A 52 9.93 5.24 1.91
N ALA A 53 10.93 6.11 2.05
CA ALA A 53 11.67 6.26 3.30
C ALA A 53 10.74 6.67 4.45
N ASP A 54 9.86 7.65 4.23
CA ASP A 54 8.87 8.08 5.22
C ASP A 54 7.94 6.94 5.66
N LEU A 55 7.65 5.95 4.78
CA LEU A 55 6.86 4.75 5.13
C LEU A 55 7.68 3.73 5.93
N LEU A 56 8.96 3.56 5.61
CA LEU A 56 9.86 2.63 6.30
C LEU A 56 10.25 3.11 7.70
N ASP A 57 10.26 4.43 7.91
CA ASP A 57 10.55 5.07 9.20
C ASP A 57 9.32 5.16 10.12
N LEU A 58 8.16 4.66 9.70
CA LEU A 58 6.97 4.63 10.54
C LEU A 58 7.18 3.71 11.74
N HIS A 59 7.17 4.30 12.94
CA HIS A 59 7.30 3.59 14.20
C HIS A 59 6.16 3.94 15.16
N LEU A 60 5.72 2.96 15.95
CA LEU A 60 4.81 3.17 17.07
C LEU A 60 5.62 3.22 18.35
N GLU A 61 5.43 4.27 19.14
CA GLU A 61 6.03 4.37 20.46
C GLU A 61 5.55 3.25 21.39
N PRO A 62 6.38 2.79 22.34
CA PRO A 62 5.95 1.87 23.38
C PRO A 62 4.75 2.42 24.16
N GLY A 63 3.64 1.68 24.18
CA GLY A 63 2.40 2.12 24.80
C GLY A 63 1.46 2.91 23.88
N ALA A 64 1.72 2.91 22.57
CA ALA A 64 0.81 3.45 21.57
C ALA A 64 -0.63 2.94 21.74
N THR A 65 -1.57 3.87 21.63
CA THR A 65 -3.01 3.61 21.73
C THR A 65 -3.59 3.22 20.38
N LEU A 66 -4.83 2.73 20.36
CA LEU A 66 -5.56 2.48 19.12
C LEU A 66 -5.71 3.73 18.24
N GLN A 67 -5.77 4.92 18.85
CA GLN A 67 -5.83 6.18 18.11
C GLN A 67 -4.49 6.48 17.41
N ASP A 68 -3.37 6.15 18.05
CA ASP A 68 -2.03 6.32 17.47
C ASP A 68 -1.84 5.36 16.29
N VAL A 69 -2.27 4.09 16.43
CA VAL A 69 -2.28 3.13 15.32
C VAL A 69 -3.12 3.64 14.15
N ARG A 70 -4.34 4.14 14.42
CA ARG A 70 -5.20 4.70 13.37
C ARG A 70 -4.52 5.87 12.66
N ALA A 71 -3.96 6.82 13.40
CA ALA A 71 -3.27 7.97 12.82
C ALA A 71 -2.06 7.56 11.97
N LEU A 72 -1.30 6.56 12.41
CA LEU A 72 -0.19 6.00 11.64
C LEU A 72 -0.69 5.39 10.32
N LEU A 73 -1.73 4.56 10.37
CA LEU A 73 -2.30 3.93 9.17
C LEU A 73 -2.93 4.95 8.21
N GLU A 74 -3.54 6.02 8.72
CA GLU A 74 -4.04 7.12 7.89
C GLU A 74 -2.91 7.87 7.18
N ASN A 75 -1.80 8.12 7.86
CA ASN A 75 -0.62 8.75 7.26
C ASN A 75 0.02 7.83 6.21
N ALA A 76 0.19 6.55 6.53
CA ALA A 76 0.66 5.54 5.59
C ALA A 76 -0.22 5.47 4.34
N LEU A 77 -1.55 5.48 4.52
CA LEU A 77 -2.52 5.45 3.42
C LEU A 77 -2.33 6.63 2.47
N LYS A 78 -2.18 7.87 2.98
CA LYS A 78 -1.97 9.06 2.12
C LYS A 78 -0.72 8.93 1.25
N THR A 79 0.37 8.41 1.83
CA THR A 79 1.63 8.21 1.11
C THR A 79 1.48 7.09 0.07
N LEU A 80 0.86 5.97 0.42
CA LEU A 80 0.58 4.87 -0.50
C LEU A 80 -0.35 5.28 -1.65
N GLU A 81 -1.35 6.13 -1.39
CA GLU A 81 -2.23 6.68 -2.42
C GLU A 81 -1.45 7.57 -3.40
N THR A 82 -0.51 8.36 -2.89
CA THR A 82 0.39 9.17 -3.72
C THR A 82 1.24 8.27 -4.62
N LEU A 83 1.83 7.20 -4.06
CA LEU A 83 2.60 6.22 -4.83
C LEU A 83 1.72 5.52 -5.88
N ALA A 84 0.49 5.14 -5.54
CA ALA A 84 -0.46 4.53 -6.47
C ALA A 84 -0.82 5.45 -7.65
N VAL A 85 -0.96 6.76 -7.40
CA VAL A 85 -1.16 7.74 -8.48
C VAL A 85 0.07 7.80 -9.39
N ARG A 86 1.28 7.79 -8.84
CA ARG A 86 2.53 7.78 -9.63
C ARG A 86 2.65 6.50 -10.46
N THR A 87 2.44 5.33 -9.86
CA THR A 87 2.49 4.05 -10.59
C THR A 87 1.47 3.98 -11.73
N ARG A 88 0.29 4.58 -11.57
CA ARG A 88 -0.72 4.66 -12.64
C ARG A 88 -0.38 5.66 -13.75
N ALA A 89 0.46 6.64 -13.46
CA ALA A 89 0.90 7.63 -14.43
C ALA A 89 2.00 7.09 -15.36
N ILE A 90 2.58 5.92 -15.06
CA ILE A 90 3.56 5.26 -15.90
C ILE A 90 2.87 4.82 -17.21
N PRO A 91 3.31 5.33 -18.38
CA PRO A 91 2.76 4.92 -19.66
C PRO A 91 2.99 3.42 -19.93
N THR A 92 2.06 2.75 -20.59
CA THR A 92 2.25 1.36 -21.06
C THR A 92 3.16 1.26 -22.27
N ASP A 93 3.42 2.38 -22.95
CA ASP A 93 4.39 2.52 -24.04
C ASP A 93 5.65 3.26 -23.57
N PHE A 94 5.90 3.27 -22.26
CA PHE A 94 7.05 3.92 -21.69
C PHE A 94 8.33 3.34 -22.31
N ALA A 95 9.02 4.17 -23.07
CA ALA A 95 10.34 3.90 -23.62
C ALA A 95 11.36 4.69 -22.79
N PRO A 96 11.85 4.13 -21.68
CA PRO A 96 12.82 4.82 -20.86
C PRO A 96 14.10 5.07 -21.64
N GLU A 97 14.82 6.12 -21.25
CA GLU A 97 16.20 6.33 -21.67
C GLU A 97 17.13 5.20 -21.17
N ALA A 98 16.72 4.46 -20.14
CA ALA A 98 17.38 3.29 -19.58
C ALA A 98 16.82 1.97 -20.15
N VAL A 99 17.65 0.93 -20.19
CA VAL A 99 17.21 -0.43 -20.55
C VAL A 99 16.29 -0.98 -19.45
N VAL A 100 15.00 -1.10 -19.74
CA VAL A 100 14.03 -1.77 -18.85
C VAL A 100 13.97 -3.28 -19.08
N PRO A 101 13.60 -4.04 -18.04
CA PRO A 101 13.29 -5.46 -18.20
C PRO A 101 12.18 -5.69 -19.26
N PRO A 102 12.24 -6.81 -20.02
CA PRO A 102 11.24 -7.12 -21.03
C PRO A 102 9.82 -7.33 -20.46
N ASP A 103 9.69 -7.53 -19.15
CA ASP A 103 8.44 -7.70 -18.40
C ASP A 103 8.05 -6.46 -17.58
N PHE A 104 8.61 -5.30 -17.87
CA PHE A 104 8.34 -4.06 -17.14
C PHE A 104 6.85 -3.71 -17.06
N ASP A 105 6.09 -3.88 -18.15
CA ASP A 105 4.64 -3.69 -18.16
C ASP A 105 3.91 -4.60 -17.17
N ALA A 106 4.34 -5.86 -17.08
CA ALA A 106 3.76 -6.82 -16.14
C ALA A 106 4.11 -6.42 -14.70
N TRP A 107 5.33 -5.94 -14.47
CA TRP A 107 5.78 -5.43 -13.18
C TRP A 107 4.96 -4.21 -12.74
N VAL A 108 4.75 -3.21 -13.61
CA VAL A 108 3.91 -2.03 -13.32
C VAL A 108 2.49 -2.44 -12.94
N ARG A 109 1.88 -3.35 -13.70
CA ARG A 109 0.52 -3.84 -13.43
C ARG A 109 0.44 -4.60 -12.10
N TRP A 110 1.43 -5.45 -11.82
CA TRP A 110 1.49 -6.21 -10.58
C TRP A 110 1.67 -5.29 -9.37
N SER A 111 2.66 -4.41 -9.40
CA SER A 111 2.91 -3.42 -8.34
C SER A 111 1.71 -2.50 -8.13
N GLY A 112 1.06 -2.05 -9.21
CA GLY A 112 -0.16 -1.25 -9.13
C GLY A 112 -1.33 -1.99 -8.47
N ALA A 113 -1.51 -3.28 -8.76
CA ALA A 113 -2.53 -4.11 -8.13
C ALA A 113 -2.26 -4.31 -6.63
N ARG A 114 -1.01 -4.58 -6.26
CA ARG A 114 -0.60 -4.75 -4.86
C ARG A 114 -0.75 -3.46 -4.06
N LEU A 115 -0.39 -2.32 -4.64
CA LEU A 115 -0.62 -0.99 -4.05
C LEU A 115 -2.12 -0.71 -3.83
N ALA A 116 -2.96 -1.04 -4.81
CA ALA A 116 -4.41 -0.86 -4.69
C ALA A 116 -5.03 -1.72 -3.59
N ASP A 117 -4.58 -2.98 -3.46
CA ASP A 117 -5.02 -3.90 -2.42
C ASP A 117 -4.65 -3.41 -1.01
N ILE A 118 -3.41 -2.96 -0.80
CA ILE A 118 -3.02 -2.44 0.52
C ILE A 118 -3.74 -1.13 0.85
N CYS A 119 -3.91 -0.22 -0.12
CA CYS A 119 -4.70 1.00 0.07
C CYS A 119 -6.16 0.67 0.46
N ALA A 120 -6.78 -0.32 -0.18
CA ALA A 120 -8.14 -0.74 0.15
C ALA A 120 -8.24 -1.33 1.56
N THR A 121 -7.25 -2.15 1.95
CA THR A 121 -7.15 -2.71 3.31
C THR A 121 -7.08 -1.58 4.35
N LEU A 122 -6.15 -0.64 4.17
CA LEU A 122 -5.96 0.45 5.12
C LEU A 122 -7.18 1.35 5.20
N ARG A 123 -7.77 1.71 4.05
CA ARG A 123 -8.99 2.53 4.00
C ARG A 123 -10.15 1.89 4.76
N HIS A 124 -10.31 0.58 4.62
CA HIS A 124 -11.33 -0.15 5.37
C HIS A 124 -11.06 -0.10 6.88
N ALA A 125 -9.81 -0.30 7.29
CA ALA A 125 -9.44 -0.36 8.70
C ALA A 125 -9.57 0.98 9.43
N VAL A 126 -9.24 2.09 8.78
CA VAL A 126 -9.36 3.43 9.39
C VAL A 126 -10.81 3.94 9.43
N ALA A 127 -11.67 3.42 8.54
CA ALA A 127 -13.08 3.77 8.45
C ALA A 127 -14.00 2.91 9.33
N ALA A 128 -13.50 1.80 9.88
CA ALA A 128 -14.15 1.02 10.93
C ALA A 128 -14.09 1.81 12.24
#